data_AF-F0VJC8-F1
#
_entry.id   AF-F0VJC8-F1
#
_cell.length_a   1.000
_cell.length_b   1.000
_cell.length_c   1.000
_cell.angle_alpha   90.00
_cell.angle_beta   90.00
_cell.angle_gamma   90.00
#
_symmetry.space_group_name_H-M   'P 1'
#
loop_
_entity.id
_entity.type
_entity.pdbx_description
1 polymer ?
#
loop_
_entity_poly.entity_id
_entity_poly.type
_entity_poly.pdbx_seq_one_letter_code
_entity_poly.pdbx_strand_id
1 'polypeptide(L)'
;MFSLASDSAASRKAPAASPSLPASLLSAAPSESSGFYRGDETVTLVTSMGDIEVELYWKHAPKTCKNFFELAKSGYYDNTIFHRVAKDFCIQGGDPTGTGRGGESIFGGKFEDEIHPDLRHTGAGVISMANCGPDTNGSQFFICLAPAPFLDGKHSIFGRVKKGMESVKKISTVQTTATDRPIYDIKIIRAVTATSLD
;
A
#
# COMPACT_ATOMS: atom_id res chain seq x y z
N MET A 1 -30.69 65.54 -33.83
CA MET A 1 -29.64 66.23 -34.61
C MET A 1 -28.30 65.66 -34.19
N PHE A 2 -27.54 65.07 -35.13
CA PHE A 2 -26.09 64.77 -35.10
C PHE A 2 -25.58 63.81 -33.99
N SER A 3 -24.62 62.89 -34.19
CA SER A 3 -23.80 62.49 -35.33
C SER A 3 -22.98 61.23 -34.96
N LEU A 4 -22.89 60.28 -35.90
CA LEU A 4 -21.76 59.45 -36.35
C LEU A 4 -20.60 59.03 -35.42
N ALA A 5 -20.30 57.71 -35.44
CA ALA A 5 -18.98 57.09 -35.74
C ALA A 5 -19.16 55.55 -35.69
N SER A 6 -19.16 54.77 -36.79
CA SER A 6 -18.05 54.21 -37.59
C SER A 6 -16.81 53.77 -36.81
N ASP A 7 -16.58 52.44 -36.74
CA ASP A 7 -15.40 51.71 -37.28
C ASP A 7 -15.31 50.32 -36.62
N SER A 8 -15.48 49.24 -37.40
CA SER A 8 -14.50 48.58 -38.28
C SER A 8 -13.56 47.64 -37.52
N ALA A 9 -13.73 46.36 -37.85
CA ALA A 9 -13.05 45.21 -37.26
C ALA A 9 -11.57 45.14 -37.68
N ALA A 10 -10.68 45.01 -36.70
CA ALA A 10 -9.28 44.69 -36.94
C ALA A 10 -8.94 43.32 -36.33
N SER A 11 -8.77 42.35 -37.22
CA SER A 11 -8.18 41.03 -37.00
C SER A 11 -6.81 41.14 -36.30
N ARG A 12 -6.62 40.41 -35.19
CA ARG A 12 -5.31 40.22 -34.56
C ARG A 12 -4.93 38.74 -34.58
N LYS A 13 -3.85 38.52 -35.31
CA LYS A 13 -3.14 37.30 -35.66
C LYS A 13 -2.59 36.58 -34.41
N ALA A 14 -2.71 35.25 -34.38
CA ALA A 14 -2.14 34.40 -33.33
C ALA A 14 -0.59 34.52 -33.27
N PRO A 15 0.02 34.41 -32.07
CA PRO A 15 1.47 34.45 -31.94
C PRO A 15 2.14 33.19 -32.49
N ALA A 16 3.28 33.41 -33.14
CA ALA A 16 4.10 32.42 -33.82
C ALA A 16 4.68 31.37 -32.85
N ALA A 17 4.80 30.15 -33.35
CA ALA A 17 5.45 29.01 -32.68
C ALA A 17 6.92 29.32 -32.34
N SER A 18 7.30 29.01 -31.10
CA SER A 18 8.68 29.05 -30.63
C SER A 18 9.53 27.97 -31.32
N PRO A 19 10.82 28.22 -31.61
CA PRO A 19 11.69 27.25 -32.27
C PRO A 19 11.98 26.07 -31.34
N SER A 20 11.70 24.86 -31.79
CA SER A 20 12.07 23.62 -31.12
C SER A 20 13.59 23.42 -31.17
N LEU A 21 14.18 23.13 -30.00
CA LEU A 21 15.59 22.76 -29.88
C LEU A 21 15.84 21.37 -30.53
N PRO A 22 17.04 21.12 -31.09
CA PRO A 22 17.37 19.86 -31.72
C PRO A 22 17.45 18.70 -30.70
N ALA A 23 16.94 17.54 -31.11
CA ALA A 23 16.74 16.34 -30.29
C ALA A 23 18.02 15.58 -29.86
N SER A 24 19.19 16.21 -29.81
CA SER A 24 20.49 15.53 -29.57
C SER A 24 21.22 15.92 -28.29
N LEU A 25 20.58 16.62 -27.36
CA LEU A 25 21.13 16.93 -26.03
C LEU A 25 20.19 16.59 -24.86
N LEU A 26 19.29 15.63 -25.06
CA LEU A 26 18.58 15.01 -23.94
C LEU A 26 19.48 13.93 -23.32
N SER A 27 20.57 14.35 -22.68
CA SER A 27 21.14 13.56 -21.61
C SER A 27 20.01 13.33 -20.61
N ALA A 28 19.68 12.07 -20.34
CA ALA A 28 18.62 11.67 -19.44
C ALA A 28 18.61 12.58 -18.20
N ALA A 29 17.54 13.35 -18.04
CA ALA A 29 17.28 14.05 -16.79
C ALA A 29 17.20 12.99 -15.69
N PRO A 30 17.87 13.17 -14.53
CA PRO A 30 17.64 12.29 -13.40
C PRO A 30 16.17 12.43 -13.01
N SER A 31 15.43 11.33 -13.01
CA SER A 31 14.07 11.30 -12.49
C SER A 31 14.10 11.56 -10.99
N GLU A 32 13.59 12.72 -10.57
CA GLU A 32 13.46 13.16 -9.19
C GLU A 32 12.60 12.21 -8.33
N SER A 33 13.04 12.01 -7.07
CA SER A 33 12.37 11.40 -5.90
C SER A 33 12.59 9.92 -5.52
N SER A 34 13.76 9.33 -5.79
CA SER A 34 14.21 8.12 -5.07
C SER A 34 14.72 8.47 -3.66
N GLY A 35 13.81 8.75 -2.74
CA GLY A 35 14.13 8.95 -1.32
C GLY A 35 14.55 7.65 -0.64
N PHE A 36 15.82 7.58 -0.22
CA PHE A 36 16.37 7.02 1.03
C PHE A 36 15.96 5.62 1.56
N TYR A 37 15.30 4.73 0.82
CA TYR A 37 15.17 3.33 1.26
C TYR A 37 16.33 2.47 0.76
N ARG A 38 16.97 1.72 1.66
CA ARG A 38 18.08 0.80 1.39
C ARG A 38 17.59 -0.59 0.97
N GLY A 39 16.33 -0.90 1.22
CA GLY A 39 15.70 -2.17 0.86
C GLY A 39 15.82 -3.24 1.96
N ASP A 40 16.27 -2.87 3.16
CA ASP A 40 16.42 -3.71 4.34
C ASP A 40 15.52 -3.28 5.51
N GLU A 41 14.62 -2.32 5.25
CA GLU A 41 13.66 -1.82 6.22
C GLU A 41 12.65 -2.89 6.62
N THR A 42 12.36 -2.94 7.92
CA THR A 42 11.31 -3.78 8.48
C THR A 42 10.24 -2.95 9.18
N VAL A 43 9.07 -3.55 9.34
CA VAL A 43 7.97 -2.99 10.12
C VAL A 43 7.58 -4.01 11.19
N THR A 44 7.61 -3.59 12.45
CA THR A 44 7.09 -4.38 13.57
C THR A 44 5.71 -3.88 13.95
N LEU A 45 4.71 -4.74 13.81
CA LEU A 45 3.37 -4.52 14.32
C LEU A 45 3.34 -4.99 15.77
N VAL A 46 3.32 -4.04 16.72
CA VAL A 46 3.14 -4.35 18.14
C VAL A 46 1.65 -4.59 18.35
N THR A 47 1.25 -5.84 18.55
CA THR A 47 -0.18 -6.20 18.68
C THR A 47 -0.55 -6.57 20.11
N SER A 48 -1.85 -6.52 20.41
CA SER A 48 -2.41 -7.05 21.66
C SER A 48 -2.13 -8.55 21.92
N MET A 49 -1.65 -9.29 20.92
CA MET A 49 -1.40 -10.72 20.97
C MET A 49 0.09 -11.09 20.79
N GLY A 50 0.97 -10.09 20.82
CA GLY A 50 2.41 -10.21 20.60
C GLY A 50 2.87 -9.50 19.33
N ASP A 51 4.18 -9.37 19.18
CA ASP A 51 4.77 -8.60 18.08
C ASP A 51 4.84 -9.44 16.80
N ILE A 52 4.74 -8.78 15.66
CA ILE A 52 4.90 -9.36 14.31
C ILE A 52 5.88 -8.47 13.53
N GLU A 53 7.10 -8.95 13.31
CA GLU A 53 8.10 -8.27 12.47
C GLU A 53 7.92 -8.73 11.03
N VAL A 54 7.76 -7.77 10.12
CA VAL A 54 7.57 -7.98 8.68
C VAL A 54 8.82 -7.52 7.94
N GLU A 55 9.39 -8.42 7.12
CA GLU A 55 10.36 -8.03 6.10
C GLU A 55 9.65 -7.62 4.82
N LEU A 56 10.14 -6.55 4.20
CA LEU A 56 9.54 -5.95 3.01
C LEU A 56 10.34 -6.28 1.75
N TYR A 57 9.63 -6.58 0.67
CA TYR A 57 10.20 -6.98 -0.61
C TYR A 57 10.36 -5.77 -1.54
N TRP A 58 11.16 -4.79 -1.12
CA TRP A 58 11.36 -3.52 -1.83
C TRP A 58 11.74 -3.64 -3.31
N LYS A 59 12.46 -4.72 -3.68
CA LYS A 59 12.84 -4.98 -5.08
C LYS A 59 11.66 -5.42 -5.95
N HIS A 60 10.69 -6.12 -5.37
CA HIS A 60 9.58 -6.73 -6.11
C HIS A 60 8.33 -5.85 -6.12
N ALA A 61 8.05 -5.16 -5.00
CA ALA A 61 6.86 -4.33 -4.83
C ALA A 61 7.22 -2.97 -4.17
N PRO A 62 8.05 -2.14 -4.81
CA PRO A 62 8.56 -0.89 -4.22
C PRO A 62 7.47 0.08 -3.80
N LYS A 63 6.40 0.24 -4.59
CA LYS A 63 5.32 1.19 -4.29
C LYS A 63 4.47 0.72 -3.12
N THR A 64 4.18 -0.57 -3.07
CA THR A 64 3.44 -1.22 -1.98
C THR A 64 4.23 -1.18 -0.68
N CYS A 65 5.53 -1.49 -0.74
CA CYS A 65 6.42 -1.40 0.42
C CYS A 65 6.50 0.04 0.94
N LYS A 66 6.66 1.03 0.06
CA LYS A 66 6.68 2.46 0.42
C LYS A 66 5.38 2.87 1.11
N ASN A 67 4.24 2.48 0.57
CA ASN A 67 2.94 2.75 1.15
C ASN A 67 2.82 2.15 2.56
N PHE A 68 3.11 0.86 2.72
CA PHE A 68 3.00 0.19 4.01
C PHE A 68 3.95 0.78 5.06
N PHE A 69 5.20 1.05 4.67
CA PHE A 69 6.21 1.60 5.55
C PHE A 69 5.88 3.02 6.02
N GLU A 70 5.45 3.92 5.13
CA GLU A 70 5.11 5.29 5.50
C GLU A 70 3.80 5.38 6.30
N LEU A 71 2.80 4.52 6.02
CA LEU A 71 1.62 4.39 6.87
C LEU A 71 2.00 3.91 8.29
N ALA A 72 2.90 2.93 8.40
CA ALA A 72 3.41 2.50 9.70
C ALA A 72 4.17 3.63 10.43
N LYS A 73 5.06 4.32 9.72
CA LYS A 73 5.88 5.43 10.27
C LYS A 73 5.04 6.61 10.77
N SER A 74 3.94 6.91 10.10
CA SER A 74 3.01 7.99 10.47
C SER A 74 2.04 7.61 11.59
N GLY A 75 2.07 6.38 12.09
CA GLY A 75 1.13 5.88 13.11
C GLY A 75 -0.26 5.56 12.56
N TYR A 76 -0.42 5.44 11.23
CA TYR A 76 -1.73 5.17 10.60
C TYR A 76 -2.36 3.85 11.06
N TYR A 77 -1.52 2.85 11.38
CA TYR A 77 -1.98 1.55 11.86
C TYR A 77 -2.20 1.50 13.38
N ASP A 78 -1.92 2.57 14.11
CA ASP A 78 -2.06 2.59 15.56
C ASP A 78 -3.53 2.47 15.96
N ASN A 79 -3.80 1.58 16.92
CA ASN A 79 -5.14 1.19 17.39
C ASN A 79 -6.06 0.59 16.32
N THR A 80 -5.57 0.26 15.13
CA THR A 80 -6.36 -0.45 14.12
C THR A 80 -6.53 -1.92 14.49
N ILE A 81 -7.61 -2.55 14.01
CA ILE A 81 -7.94 -3.94 14.34
C ILE A 81 -7.67 -4.89 13.17
N PHE A 82 -7.44 -6.16 13.50
CA PHE A 82 -7.68 -7.26 12.58
C PHE A 82 -9.20 -7.52 12.52
N HIS A 83 -9.86 -6.88 11.55
CA HIS A 83 -11.32 -6.93 11.42
C HIS A 83 -11.83 -8.27 10.86
N ARG A 84 -10.94 -9.11 10.34
CA ARG A 84 -11.25 -10.44 9.81
C ARG A 84 -10.16 -11.46 10.11
N VAL A 85 -10.55 -12.62 10.62
CA VAL A 85 -9.71 -13.80 10.89
C VAL A 85 -10.40 -15.00 10.26
N ALA A 86 -9.97 -15.36 9.06
CA ALA A 86 -10.47 -16.54 8.35
C ALA A 86 -9.54 -17.71 8.62
N LYS A 87 -10.01 -18.64 9.45
CA LYS A 87 -9.23 -19.83 9.85
C LYS A 87 -8.75 -20.59 8.60
N ASP A 88 -7.48 -21.01 8.63
CA ASP A 88 -6.81 -21.72 7.54
C ASP A 88 -6.72 -20.93 6.21
N PHE A 89 -6.99 -19.62 6.24
CA PHE A 89 -6.85 -18.74 5.09
C PHE A 89 -5.95 -17.53 5.40
N CYS A 90 -6.46 -16.51 6.10
CA CYS A 90 -5.69 -15.30 6.39
C CYS A 90 -6.24 -14.53 7.61
N ILE A 91 -5.38 -13.68 8.17
CA ILE A 91 -5.80 -12.59 9.07
C ILE A 91 -5.69 -11.27 8.29
N GLN A 92 -6.69 -10.41 8.37
CA GLN A 92 -6.78 -9.18 7.59
C GLN A 92 -6.99 -7.96 8.51
N GLY A 93 -6.23 -6.90 8.24
CA GLY A 93 -6.19 -5.66 9.01
C GLY A 93 -5.88 -4.45 8.13
N GLY A 94 -5.45 -3.35 8.75
CA GLY A 94 -5.08 -2.13 8.04
C GLY A 94 -6.25 -1.23 7.63
N ASP A 95 -7.43 -1.41 8.21
CA ASP A 95 -8.57 -0.50 8.06
C ASP A 95 -8.76 0.33 9.35
N PRO A 96 -8.49 1.66 9.34
CA PRO A 96 -8.70 2.52 10.49
C PRO A 96 -10.14 2.60 10.99
N THR A 97 -11.11 2.34 10.12
CA THR A 97 -12.53 2.31 10.50
C THR A 97 -12.93 1.00 11.17
N GLY A 98 -12.14 -0.06 11.00
CA GLY A 98 -12.44 -1.40 11.50
C GLY A 98 -13.64 -2.09 10.82
N THR A 99 -14.16 -1.53 9.73
CA THR A 99 -15.37 -2.03 9.03
C THR A 99 -15.06 -3.06 7.94
N GLY A 100 -13.81 -3.11 7.49
CA GLY A 100 -13.35 -3.84 6.30
C GLY A 100 -13.55 -3.07 4.99
N ARG A 101 -14.09 -1.84 5.03
CA ARG A 101 -14.41 -1.04 3.84
C ARG A 101 -13.58 0.25 3.72
N GLY A 102 -12.91 0.65 4.80
CA GLY A 102 -12.10 1.86 4.82
C GLY A 102 -10.67 1.64 4.34
N GLY A 103 -9.83 2.65 4.56
CA GLY A 103 -8.41 2.60 4.26
C GLY A 103 -8.01 3.32 2.98
N GLU A 104 -6.95 4.11 3.09
CA GLU A 104 -6.39 4.96 2.04
C GLU A 104 -4.88 4.76 1.94
N SER A 105 -4.32 4.96 0.75
CA SER A 105 -2.87 4.94 0.58
C SER A 105 -2.25 6.30 0.86
N ILE A 106 -0.93 6.34 1.02
CA ILE A 106 -0.16 7.60 1.10
C ILE A 106 -0.25 8.44 -0.19
N PHE A 107 -0.79 7.89 -1.28
CA PHE A 107 -0.91 8.54 -2.57
C PHE A 107 -2.25 9.27 -2.76
N GLY A 108 -3.07 9.38 -1.71
CA GLY A 108 -4.35 10.11 -1.73
C GLY A 108 -5.51 9.34 -2.40
N GLY A 109 -5.38 8.02 -2.56
CA GLY A 109 -6.39 7.19 -3.22
C GLY A 109 -6.01 5.72 -3.26
N LYS A 110 -6.48 5.01 -4.28
CA LYS A 110 -6.03 3.64 -4.57
C LYS A 110 -4.79 3.65 -5.48
N PHE A 111 -4.02 2.56 -5.47
CA PHE A 111 -2.85 2.39 -6.34
C PHE A 111 -2.78 1.00 -6.97
N GLU A 112 -1.95 0.88 -7.99
CA GLU A 112 -1.78 -0.28 -8.87
C GLU A 112 -1.28 -1.53 -8.16
N ASP A 113 -1.56 -2.70 -8.75
CA ASP A 113 -1.00 -3.97 -8.32
C ASP A 113 0.47 -4.12 -8.79
N GLU A 114 1.34 -4.64 -7.92
CA GLU A 114 2.73 -4.97 -8.21
C GLU A 114 2.90 -6.50 -8.21
N ILE A 115 2.50 -7.13 -9.31
CA ILE A 115 2.54 -8.59 -9.48
C ILE A 115 3.90 -9.03 -10.01
N HIS A 116 4.61 -9.84 -9.22
CA HIS A 116 5.91 -10.39 -9.61
C HIS A 116 5.85 -11.92 -9.86
N PRO A 117 6.46 -12.45 -10.94
CA PRO A 117 6.41 -13.89 -11.25
C PRO A 117 7.06 -14.78 -10.18
N ASP A 118 8.04 -14.25 -9.45
CA ASP A 118 8.74 -15.01 -8.39
C ASP A 118 7.98 -15.03 -7.05
N LEU A 119 6.94 -14.20 -6.90
CA LEU A 119 6.16 -14.11 -5.67
C LEU A 119 4.84 -14.87 -5.81
N ARG A 120 4.62 -15.79 -4.87
CA ARG A 120 3.45 -16.67 -4.82
C ARG A 120 3.01 -16.86 -3.37
N HIS A 121 1.72 -17.03 -3.14
CA HIS A 121 1.14 -17.29 -1.81
C HIS A 121 1.38 -18.76 -1.40
N THR A 122 2.65 -19.12 -1.24
CA THR A 122 3.12 -20.50 -1.05
C THR A 122 2.93 -21.03 0.36
N GLY A 123 2.63 -20.18 1.35
CA GLY A 123 2.48 -20.63 2.72
C GLY A 123 2.17 -19.53 3.73
N ALA A 124 2.11 -19.95 4.99
CA ALA A 124 1.84 -19.07 6.11
C ALA A 124 2.91 -17.98 6.27
N GLY A 125 2.48 -16.78 6.68
CA GLY A 125 3.36 -15.65 6.93
C GLY A 125 3.64 -14.76 5.71
N VAL A 126 3.20 -15.12 4.50
CA VAL A 126 3.21 -14.19 3.36
C VAL A 126 2.26 -13.03 3.67
N ILE A 127 2.71 -11.78 3.47
CA ILE A 127 1.88 -10.58 3.60
C ILE A 127 1.60 -9.99 2.22
N SER A 128 0.34 -9.61 2.00
CA SER A 128 -0.13 -9.13 0.71
C SER A 128 -1.26 -8.09 0.88
N MET A 129 -1.43 -7.24 -0.12
CA MET A 129 -2.48 -6.20 -0.11
C MET A 129 -3.87 -6.79 -0.28
N ALA A 130 -4.82 -6.31 0.52
CA ALA A 130 -6.24 -6.52 0.26
C ALA A 130 -6.73 -5.44 -0.73
N ASN A 131 -7.54 -5.85 -1.70
CA ASN A 131 -8.09 -4.99 -2.74
C ASN A 131 -9.55 -5.39 -3.07
N CYS A 132 -10.23 -4.57 -3.87
CA CYS A 132 -11.60 -4.78 -4.34
C CYS A 132 -11.65 -5.02 -5.87
N GLY A 133 -10.57 -5.60 -6.42
CA GLY A 133 -10.34 -5.74 -7.86
C GLY A 133 -9.00 -5.14 -8.29
N PRO A 134 -8.64 -5.26 -9.58
CA PRO A 134 -7.35 -4.78 -10.08
C PRO A 134 -7.10 -3.31 -9.75
N ASP A 135 -5.87 -3.00 -9.33
CA ASP A 135 -5.38 -1.64 -9.09
C ASP A 135 -6.17 -0.84 -8.03
N THR A 136 -6.71 -1.54 -7.03
CA THR A 136 -7.48 -0.92 -5.93
C THR A 136 -6.82 -1.04 -4.57
N ASN A 137 -5.48 -1.08 -4.51
CA ASN A 137 -4.73 -1.18 -3.26
C ASN A 137 -4.86 0.10 -2.43
N GLY A 138 -5.00 -0.04 -1.10
CA GLY A 138 -5.11 1.07 -0.15
C GLY A 138 -4.17 0.86 1.04
N SER A 139 -4.70 0.82 2.25
CA SER A 139 -3.94 0.49 3.47
C SER A 139 -4.19 -0.93 3.99
N GLN A 140 -5.22 -1.61 3.49
CA GLN A 140 -5.59 -2.92 4.01
C GLN A 140 -4.64 -4.00 3.50
N PHE A 141 -4.27 -4.92 4.39
CA PHE A 141 -3.39 -6.04 4.10
C PHE A 141 -3.89 -7.30 4.79
N PHE A 142 -3.40 -8.45 4.33
CA PHE A 142 -3.61 -9.73 5.00
C PHE A 142 -2.31 -10.50 5.15
N ILE A 143 -2.25 -11.34 6.17
CA ILE A 143 -1.18 -12.31 6.41
C ILE A 143 -1.76 -13.71 6.20
N CYS A 144 -1.17 -14.48 5.30
CA CYS A 144 -1.59 -15.85 5.00
C CYS A 144 -1.37 -16.78 6.21
N LEU A 145 -2.32 -17.67 6.44
CA LEU A 145 -2.24 -18.76 7.42
C LEU A 145 -1.95 -20.12 6.77
N ALA A 146 -2.20 -20.24 5.48
CA ALA A 146 -1.96 -21.43 4.65
C ALA A 146 -1.62 -21.01 3.21
N PRO A 147 -1.16 -21.94 2.35
CA PRO A 147 -0.98 -21.66 0.92
C PRO A 147 -2.31 -21.22 0.26
N ALA A 148 -2.27 -20.19 -0.56
CA ALA A 148 -3.46 -19.59 -1.18
C ALA A 148 -3.23 -19.27 -2.68
N PRO A 149 -2.95 -20.28 -3.52
CA PRO A 149 -2.58 -20.07 -4.93
C PRO A 149 -3.66 -19.38 -5.76
N PHE A 150 -4.92 -19.41 -5.33
CA PHE A 150 -6.03 -18.73 -6.00
C PHE A 150 -5.96 -17.19 -5.90
N LEU A 151 -5.07 -16.65 -5.06
CA LEU A 151 -4.76 -15.23 -4.92
C LEU A 151 -3.58 -14.78 -5.80
N ASP A 152 -2.83 -15.73 -6.37
CA ASP A 152 -1.67 -15.40 -7.20
C ASP A 152 -2.10 -14.60 -8.44
N GLY A 153 -1.37 -13.52 -8.72
CA GLY A 153 -1.67 -12.59 -9.81
C GLY A 153 -2.85 -11.65 -9.55
N LYS A 154 -3.48 -11.70 -8.37
CA LYS A 154 -4.61 -10.82 -8.00
C LYS A 154 -4.32 -9.87 -6.85
N HIS A 155 -3.30 -10.18 -6.04
CA HIS A 155 -2.92 -9.40 -4.87
C HIS A 155 -1.40 -9.20 -4.85
N SER A 156 -0.97 -7.97 -4.56
CA SER A 156 0.44 -7.59 -4.45
C SER A 156 1.06 -8.17 -3.18
N ILE A 157 1.88 -9.22 -3.33
CA ILE A 157 2.74 -9.70 -2.27
C ILE A 157 3.88 -8.70 -2.08
N PHE A 158 4.02 -8.17 -0.88
CA PHE A 158 5.03 -7.14 -0.60
C PHE A 158 5.97 -7.50 0.55
N GLY A 159 5.85 -8.69 1.13
CA GLY A 159 6.75 -9.11 2.19
C GLY A 159 6.40 -10.46 2.77
N ARG A 160 6.99 -10.74 3.94
CA ARG A 160 6.59 -11.84 4.82
C ARG A 160 6.89 -11.55 6.29
N VAL A 161 6.30 -12.34 7.16
CA VAL A 161 6.63 -12.35 8.58
C VAL A 161 8.05 -12.90 8.75
N LYS A 162 8.92 -12.05 9.29
CA LYS A 162 10.31 -12.36 9.65
C LYS A 162 10.41 -12.91 11.08
N LYS A 163 9.66 -12.35 12.03
CA LYS A 163 9.52 -12.85 13.42
C LYS A 163 8.08 -12.68 13.92
N GLY A 164 7.68 -13.44 14.93
CA GLY A 164 6.34 -13.33 15.51
C GLY A 164 5.27 -14.21 14.86
N MET A 165 5.65 -15.30 14.19
CA MET A 165 4.68 -16.25 13.62
C MET A 165 3.83 -16.93 14.70
N GLU A 166 4.32 -17.03 15.93
CA GLU A 166 3.55 -17.45 17.09
C GLU A 166 2.42 -16.45 17.42
N SER A 167 2.65 -15.15 17.28
CA SER A 167 1.62 -14.12 17.44
C SER A 167 0.55 -14.27 16.36
N VAL A 168 0.95 -14.44 15.09
CA VAL A 168 0.03 -14.73 13.97
C VAL A 168 -0.82 -15.98 14.25
N LYS A 169 -0.19 -17.06 14.72
CA LYS A 169 -0.90 -18.29 15.10
C LYS A 169 -1.88 -18.05 16.24
N LYS A 170 -1.50 -17.32 17.29
CA LYS A 170 -2.42 -16.98 18.39
C LYS A 170 -3.66 -16.22 17.88
N ILE A 171 -3.46 -15.20 17.05
CA ILE A 171 -4.55 -14.43 16.42
C ILE A 171 -5.48 -15.36 15.63
N SER A 172 -4.92 -16.30 14.86
CA SER A 172 -5.72 -17.25 14.05
C SER A 172 -6.61 -18.21 14.84
N THR A 173 -6.36 -18.38 16.14
CA THR A 173 -7.13 -19.28 17.01
C THR A 173 -8.25 -18.59 17.77
N VAL A 174 -8.38 -17.26 17.65
CA VAL A 174 -9.43 -16.49 18.30
C VAL A 174 -10.79 -16.86 17.71
N GLN A 175 -11.80 -16.96 18.58
CA GLN A 175 -13.17 -17.21 18.17
C GLN A 175 -13.70 -16.06 17.30
N THR A 176 -14.42 -16.41 16.24
CA THR A 176 -14.98 -15.45 15.30
C THR A 176 -16.50 -15.58 15.20
N THR A 177 -17.14 -14.52 14.74
CA THR A 177 -18.53 -14.53 14.30
C THR A 177 -18.67 -15.26 12.97
N ALA A 178 -19.91 -15.44 12.50
CA ALA A 178 -20.20 -16.02 11.18
C ALA A 178 -19.62 -15.23 9.99
N THR A 179 -19.16 -13.99 10.20
CA THR A 179 -18.53 -13.15 9.17
C THR A 179 -17.02 -13.07 9.35
N ASP A 180 -16.40 -14.06 9.98
CA ASP A 180 -14.97 -14.13 10.28
C ASP A 180 -14.45 -12.98 11.17
N ARG A 181 -15.32 -12.20 11.83
CA ARG A 181 -14.89 -11.10 12.70
C ARG A 181 -14.53 -11.65 14.10
N PRO A 182 -13.37 -11.34 14.68
CA PRO A 182 -13.05 -11.71 16.06
C PRO A 182 -14.12 -11.24 17.06
N ILE A 183 -14.46 -12.07 18.05
CA ILE A 183 -15.45 -11.72 19.09
C ILE A 183 -14.94 -10.67 20.09
N TYR A 184 -13.62 -10.47 20.15
CA TYR A 184 -12.95 -9.40 20.86
C TYR A 184 -11.95 -8.73 19.93
N ASP A 185 -11.75 -7.42 20.08
CA ASP A 185 -10.84 -6.68 19.23
C ASP A 185 -9.39 -7.15 19.42
N ILE A 186 -8.75 -7.51 18.31
CA ILE A 186 -7.31 -7.75 18.23
C ILE A 186 -6.69 -6.53 17.56
N LYS A 187 -5.94 -5.75 18.32
CA LYS A 187 -5.42 -4.44 17.89
C LYS A 187 -3.95 -4.49 17.55
N ILE A 188 -3.56 -3.75 16.52
CA ILE A 188 -2.21 -3.20 16.36
C ILE A 188 -2.16 -2.01 17.32
N ILE A 189 -1.42 -2.12 18.41
CA ILE A 189 -1.27 -1.07 19.41
C ILE A 189 -0.48 0.09 18.79
N ARG A 190 0.62 -0.25 18.12
CA ARG A 190 1.43 0.68 17.33
C ARG A 190 2.24 -0.05 16.25
N ALA A 191 2.61 0.66 15.20
CA ALA A 191 3.60 0.17 14.24
C ALA A 191 4.96 0.84 14.45
N VAL A 192 6.05 0.07 14.37
CA VAL A 192 7.42 0.55 14.53
C VAL A 192 8.19 0.25 13.25
N THR A 193 8.90 1.24 12.72
CA THR A 193 9.79 1.07 11.58
C THR A 193 11.23 0.93 12.07
N ALA A 194 12.01 0.07 11.43
CA ALA A 194 13.42 -0.11 11.74
C ALA A 194 14.23 -0.29 10.45
N THR A 195 15.49 0.09 10.50
CA THR A 195 16.50 -0.19 9.49
C THR A 195 17.49 -1.23 10.02
N SER A 196 18.28 -1.86 9.15
CA SER A 196 19.29 -2.86 9.58
C SER A 196 20.41 -2.32 10.48
N LEU A 197 20.45 -1.01 10.71
CA LEU A 197 21.46 -0.30 11.49
C LEU A 197 20.98 0.09 12.90
N ASP A 198 19.72 -0.20 13.25
CA ASP A 198 19.10 0.12 14.54
C ASP A 198 19.17 -1.02 15.57
#